data_AF-A0AB38HQ30-F1
#
_entry.id   AF-A0AB38HQ30-F1
#
_cell.length_a   1.000
_cell.length_b   1.000
_cell.length_c   1.000
_cell.angle_alpha   90.00
_cell.angle_beta   90.00
_cell.angle_gamma   90.00
#
_symmetry.space_group_name_H-M   'P 1'
#
loop_
_entity.id
_entity.type
_entity.pdbx_description
1 polymer ?
#
loop_
_entity_poly.entity_id
_entity_poly.type
_entity_poly.pdbx_seq_one_letter_code
_entity_poly.pdbx_strand_id
1 'polypeptide(L)'
;MNVSILDIRRFFRNRFEYYVDNKDSFGADGCDESRLTLRELCMTLENDLEPFPRRYNPDMRKVCGHEYLTWFREERSYGDVARLLNRVLAGEDGHMPLAGGRWVHAVLKGSRPGAAL
;
A
#
# COMPACT_ATOMS: atom_id res chain seq x y z
N MET A 1 3.74 23.14 9.76
CA MET A 1 3.90 21.88 10.52
C MET A 1 4.85 21.02 9.69
N ASN A 2 6.01 20.65 10.21
CA ASN A 2 6.96 19.84 9.45
C ASN A 2 6.56 18.37 9.65
N VAL A 3 6.07 17.71 8.60
CA VAL A 3 5.55 16.34 8.69
C VAL A 3 6.74 15.38 8.72
N SER A 4 6.87 14.59 9.80
CA SER A 4 7.97 13.62 9.94
C SER A 4 7.65 12.30 9.22
N ILE A 5 8.67 11.48 8.95
CA ILE A 5 8.45 10.13 8.39
C ILE A 5 7.58 9.25 9.31
N LEU A 6 7.64 9.47 10.63
CA LEU A 6 6.78 8.77 11.58
C LEU A 6 5.31 9.19 11.42
N ASP A 7 5.06 10.47 11.16
CA ASP A 7 3.73 10.98 10.85
C ASP A 7 3.22 10.40 9.53
N ILE A 8 4.06 10.38 8.48
CA ILE A 8 3.71 9.75 7.18
C ILE A 8 3.31 8.29 7.36
N ARG A 9 4.11 7.49 8.07
CA ARG A 9 3.80 6.07 8.34
C ARG A 9 2.51 5.93 9.16
N ARG A 10 2.24 6.83 10.11
CA ARG A 10 0.99 6.83 10.87
C ARG A 10 -0.21 7.13 9.97
N PHE A 11 -0.15 8.21 9.20
CA PHE A 11 -1.22 8.61 8.28
C PHE A 11 -1.50 7.50 7.26
N PHE A 12 -0.45 6.90 6.70
CA PHE A 12 -0.59 5.77 5.78
C PHE A 12 -1.37 4.62 6.39
N ARG A 13 -1.06 4.19 7.62
CA ARG A 13 -1.80 3.11 8.29
C ARG A 13 -3.26 3.48 8.51
N ASN A 14 -3.53 4.69 8.99
CA ASN A 14 -4.91 5.14 9.25
C ASN A 14 -5.73 5.15 7.96
N ARG A 15 -5.18 5.70 6.87
CA ARG A 15 -5.85 5.74 5.57
C ARG A 15 -5.95 4.37 4.91
N PHE A 16 -4.97 3.50 5.11
CA PHE A 16 -5.00 2.13 4.65
C PHE A 16 -6.14 1.34 5.32
N GLU A 17 -6.23 1.37 6.65
CA GLU A 17 -7.33 0.74 7.41
C GLU A 17 -8.68 1.23 6.89
N TYR A 18 -8.85 2.56 6.79
CA TYR A 18 -10.08 3.16 6.34
C TYR A 18 -10.46 2.76 4.91
N TYR A 19 -9.51 2.80 3.97
CA TYR A 19 -9.72 2.39 2.58
C TYR A 19 -10.10 0.91 2.47
N VAL A 20 -9.47 0.04 3.26
CA VAL A 20 -9.75 -1.38 3.22
C VAL A 20 -11.18 -1.70 3.65
N ASP A 21 -11.69 -0.99 4.65
CA ASP A 21 -13.03 -1.22 5.19
C ASP A 21 -14.13 -0.47 4.42
N ASN A 22 -13.85 0.73 3.90
CA ASN A 22 -14.87 1.61 3.29
C ASN A 22 -14.75 1.74 1.76
N LYS A 23 -13.65 1.27 1.17
CA LYS A 23 -13.32 1.47 -0.26
C LYS A 23 -13.29 2.94 -0.68
N ASP A 24 -13.00 3.84 0.26
CA ASP A 24 -12.79 5.25 0.00
C ASP A 24 -11.29 5.58 0.00
N SER A 25 -10.76 5.90 -1.18
CA SER A 25 -9.37 6.28 -1.41
C SER A 25 -9.12 7.80 -1.31
N PHE A 26 -10.19 8.60 -1.38
CA PHE A 26 -10.13 10.06 -1.25
C PHE A 26 -10.00 10.48 0.21
N GLY A 27 -10.41 9.61 1.13
CA GLY A 27 -10.29 9.83 2.57
C GLY A 27 -11.01 11.11 2.99
N ALA A 28 -12.25 11.24 2.49
CA ALA A 28 -13.07 12.44 2.65
C ALA A 28 -13.40 12.73 4.11
N ASP A 29 -13.30 11.74 5.00
CA ASP A 29 -13.69 11.85 6.40
C ASP A 29 -12.56 12.23 7.38
N GLY A 30 -11.44 12.77 6.89
CA GLY A 30 -10.51 13.51 7.74
C GLY A 30 -9.92 12.71 8.93
N CYS A 31 -9.71 11.41 8.76
CA CYS A 31 -9.35 10.45 9.82
C CYS A 31 -8.10 10.80 10.65
N ASP A 32 -7.25 11.73 10.23
CA ASP A 32 -5.94 11.97 10.85
C ASP A 32 -5.40 13.40 10.70
N GLU A 33 -6.25 14.38 10.40
CA GLU A 33 -5.90 15.80 10.18
C GLU A 33 -4.88 16.04 9.04
N SER A 34 -4.47 15.00 8.32
CA SER A 34 -3.57 15.11 7.17
C SER A 34 -4.32 15.56 5.92
N ARG A 35 -3.70 16.49 5.19
CA ARG A 35 -4.16 16.90 3.85
C ARG A 35 -3.70 15.96 2.75
N LEU A 36 -2.82 15.00 3.06
CA LEU A 36 -2.32 14.03 2.09
C LEU A 36 -3.36 12.93 1.86
N THR A 37 -3.58 12.65 0.58
CA THR A 37 -4.37 11.51 0.10
C THR A 37 -3.63 10.19 0.30
N LEU A 38 -4.36 9.07 0.26
CA LEU A 38 -3.73 7.74 0.33
C LEU A 38 -2.74 7.52 -0.83
N ARG A 39 -3.03 8.04 -2.02
CA ARG A 39 -2.12 7.98 -3.18
C ARG A 39 -0.82 8.73 -2.91
N GLU A 40 -0.87 9.95 -2.37
CA GLU A 40 0.33 10.72 -2.02
C GLU A 40 1.16 10.04 -0.94
N LEU A 41 0.49 9.43 0.06
CA LEU A 41 1.17 8.63 1.07
C LEU A 41 1.87 7.40 0.46
N CYS A 42 1.23 6.72 -0.50
CA CYS A 42 1.86 5.59 -1.21
C CYS A 42 3.10 6.04 -1.99
N MET A 43 3.01 7.13 -2.75
CA MET A 43 4.16 7.66 -3.50
C MET A 43 5.31 8.07 -2.58
N THR A 44 4.99 8.61 -1.40
CA THR A 44 6.01 8.99 -0.40
C THR A 44 6.72 7.78 0.20
N LEU A 45 5.99 6.68 0.40
CA LEU A 45 6.50 5.50 1.10
C LEU A 45 7.01 4.38 0.19
N GLU A 46 6.92 4.50 -1.13
CA GLU A 46 7.19 3.39 -2.07
C GLU A 46 8.57 2.73 -1.92
N ASN A 47 9.56 3.47 -1.41
CA ASN A 47 10.93 3.03 -1.18
C ASN A 47 11.27 2.88 0.32
N ASP A 48 10.28 3.01 1.20
CA ASP A 48 10.47 2.86 2.64
C ASP A 48 10.73 1.38 3.00
N LEU A 49 11.89 1.12 3.59
CA LEU A 49 12.36 -0.22 3.97
C LEU A 49 11.92 -0.64 5.38
N GLU A 50 11.28 0.24 6.14
CA GLU A 50 10.80 -0.08 7.48
C GLU A 50 9.79 -1.24 7.43
N PRO A 51 9.90 -2.21 8.35
CA PRO A 51 8.92 -3.29 8.48
C PRO A 51 7.50 -2.80 8.66
N PHE A 52 6.59 -3.36 7.87
CA PHE A 52 5.17 -3.10 8.01
C PHE A 52 4.57 -3.98 9.13
N PRO A 53 3.73 -3.42 10.04
CA PRO A 53 3.29 -4.18 11.20
C PRO A 53 2.42 -5.39 10.84
N ARG A 54 2.76 -6.58 11.36
CA ARG A 54 2.04 -7.84 11.06
C ARG A 54 0.57 -7.85 11.45
N ARG A 55 0.12 -6.95 12.34
CA ARG A 55 -1.30 -6.83 12.71
C ARG A 55 -2.21 -6.50 11.53
N TYR A 56 -1.66 -5.95 10.45
CA TYR A 56 -2.36 -5.63 9.20
C TYR A 56 -2.47 -6.78 8.21
N ASN A 57 -1.96 -7.96 8.55
CA ASN A 57 -2.08 -9.14 7.69
C ASN A 57 -3.53 -9.48 7.26
N PRO A 58 -4.54 -9.37 8.14
CA PRO A 58 -5.94 -9.55 7.74
C PRO A 58 -6.39 -8.54 6.67
N ASP A 59 -5.96 -7.28 6.76
CA ASP A 59 -6.30 -6.25 5.77
C ASP A 59 -5.57 -6.46 4.45
N MET A 60 -4.31 -6.88 4.51
CA MET A 60 -3.57 -7.29 3.31
C MET A 60 -4.20 -8.51 2.63
N ARG A 61 -4.92 -9.38 3.35
CA ARG A 61 -5.70 -10.45 2.73
C ARG A 61 -6.84 -9.90 1.87
N LYS A 62 -7.51 -8.83 2.33
CA LYS A 62 -8.57 -8.15 1.57
C LYS A 62 -8.01 -7.47 0.31
N VAL A 63 -6.80 -6.91 0.39
CA VAL A 63 -6.11 -6.28 -0.76
C VAL A 63 -5.57 -7.30 -1.75
N CYS A 64 -4.75 -8.25 -1.30
CA CYS A 64 -4.08 -9.22 -2.16
C CYS A 64 -5.02 -10.29 -2.74
N GLY A 65 -6.19 -10.50 -2.13
CA GLY A 65 -7.17 -11.47 -2.59
C GLY A 65 -6.58 -12.87 -2.70
N HIS A 66 -6.74 -13.51 -3.86
CA HIS A 66 -6.25 -14.88 -4.12
C HIS A 66 -4.72 -15.01 -4.06
N GLU A 67 -3.97 -13.92 -4.20
CA GLU A 67 -2.51 -13.92 -4.12
C GLU A 67 -1.96 -13.58 -2.72
N TYR A 68 -2.80 -13.56 -1.68
CA TYR A 68 -2.35 -13.29 -0.32
C TYR A 68 -1.22 -14.23 0.16
N LEU A 69 -1.19 -15.48 -0.30
CA LEU A 69 -0.09 -16.40 0.04
C LEU A 69 1.25 -15.96 -0.55
N THR A 70 1.28 -15.26 -1.67
CA THR A 70 2.50 -14.66 -2.23
C THR A 70 3.00 -13.54 -1.31
N TRP A 71 2.08 -12.73 -0.80
CA TRP A 71 2.37 -11.66 0.15
C TRP A 71 2.94 -12.21 1.47
N PHE A 72 2.22 -13.15 2.10
CA PHE A 72 2.43 -13.61 3.49
C PHE A 72 3.76 -14.33 3.75
N ARG A 73 4.45 -14.80 2.70
CA ARG A 73 5.66 -15.63 2.82
C ARG A 73 6.90 -14.91 3.33
N GLU A 74 6.95 -13.59 3.24
CA GLU A 74 8.13 -12.81 3.60
C GLU A 74 7.72 -11.65 4.52
N GLU A 75 8.68 -11.11 5.27
CA GLU A 75 8.50 -9.81 5.89
C GLU A 75 8.38 -8.73 4.83
N ARG A 76 7.54 -7.73 5.08
CA ARG A 76 7.16 -6.73 4.11
C ARG A 76 7.37 -5.34 4.67
N SER A 77 7.83 -4.43 3.84
CA SER A 77 8.04 -3.05 4.25
C SER A 77 6.84 -2.15 3.97
N TYR A 78 6.86 -0.93 4.51
CA TYR A 78 5.90 0.12 4.10
C TYR A 78 5.93 0.33 2.58
N GLY A 79 7.11 0.30 1.96
CA GLY A 79 7.25 0.40 0.50
C GLY A 79 6.60 -0.74 -0.27
N ASP A 80 6.66 -1.97 0.23
CA ASP A 80 5.95 -3.09 -0.38
C ASP A 80 4.43 -2.87 -0.37
N VAL A 81 3.87 -2.46 0.77
CA VAL A 81 2.43 -2.18 0.89
C VAL A 81 2.03 -0.99 0.02
N ALA A 82 2.81 0.09 0.06
CA ALA A 82 2.56 1.31 -0.68
C ALA A 82 2.52 1.04 -2.20
N ARG A 83 3.43 0.23 -2.72
CA ARG A 83 3.43 -0.15 -4.15
C ARG A 83 2.23 -0.99 -4.53
N LEU A 84 1.83 -1.94 -3.67
CA LEU A 84 0.62 -2.74 -3.90
C LEU A 84 -0.63 -1.88 -3.91
N LEU A 85 -0.80 -0.99 -2.92
CA LEU A 85 -1.94 -0.08 -2.87
C LEU A 85 -1.94 0.89 -4.04
N ASN A 86 -0.80 1.49 -4.39
CA ASN A 86 -0.70 2.39 -5.53
C ASN A 86 -1.13 1.70 -6.84
N ARG A 87 -0.79 0.42 -7.01
CA ARG A 87 -1.22 -0.40 -8.14
C ARG A 87 -2.73 -0.67 -8.15
N VAL A 88 -3.33 -0.91 -6.99
CA VAL A 88 -4.79 -1.09 -6.86
C VAL A 88 -5.51 0.21 -7.19
N LEU A 89 -5.11 1.32 -6.56
CA LEU A 89 -5.67 2.65 -6.81
C LEU A 89 -5.55 3.05 -8.28
N ALA A 90 -4.40 2.78 -8.93
CA ALA A 90 -4.23 3.05 -10.36
C ALA A 90 -5.17 2.24 -11.25
N GLY A 91 -5.59 1.04 -10.79
CA GLY A 91 -6.64 0.27 -11.45
C GLY A 91 -8.02 0.90 -11.28
N GLU A 92 -8.35 1.34 -10.07
CA GLU A 92 -9.62 2.00 -9.74
C GLU A 92 -9.80 3.32 -10.51
N ASP A 93 -8.73 4.10 -10.64
CA ASP A 93 -8.73 5.37 -11.38
C ASP A 93 -8.69 5.17 -12.91
N GLY A 94 -8.65 3.92 -13.40
CA GLY A 94 -8.61 3.60 -14.83
C GLY A 94 -7.25 3.86 -15.52
N HIS A 95 -6.21 4.20 -14.77
CA HIS A 95 -4.85 4.38 -15.29
C HIS A 95 -4.14 3.06 -15.62
N MET A 96 -4.59 1.95 -15.04
CA MET A 96 -4.10 0.60 -15.30
C MET A 96 -5.26 -0.39 -15.37
N PRO A 97 -5.08 -1.58 -15.95
CA PRO A 97 -6.03 -2.67 -15.78
C PRO A 97 -6.24 -2.97 -14.30
N LEU A 98 -7.43 -3.44 -13.91
CA LEU A 98 -7.69 -3.85 -12.53
C LEU A 98 -6.69 -4.94 -12.06
N ALA A 99 -6.44 -4.97 -10.75
CA ALA A 99 -5.59 -5.97 -10.14
C ALA A 99 -6.16 -7.38 -10.35
N GLY A 100 -5.37 -8.29 -10.92
CA GLY A 100 -5.79 -9.64 -11.26
C GLY A 100 -4.62 -10.51 -11.72
N GLY A 101 -4.84 -11.83 -11.85
CA GLY A 101 -3.77 -12.75 -12.27
C GLY A 101 -2.66 -12.88 -11.24
N ARG A 102 -1.41 -12.58 -11.63
CA ARG A 102 -0.20 -12.63 -10.78
C ARG A 102 0.34 -11.24 -10.42
N TRP A 103 -0.56 -10.30 -10.14
CA TRP A 103 -0.23 -8.89 -9.91
C TRP A 103 0.57 -8.66 -8.62
N VAL A 104 0.29 -9.37 -7.53
CA VAL A 104 1.04 -9.20 -6.26
C VAL A 104 2.48 -9.60 -6.49
N HIS A 105 2.69 -10.74 -7.14
CA HIS A 105 4.03 -11.19 -7.52
C HIS A 105 4.73 -10.18 -8.44
N ALA A 106 4.04 -9.66 -9.46
CA ALA A 106 4.61 -8.71 -10.41
C ALA A 106 5.07 -7.41 -9.73
N VAL A 107 4.23 -6.84 -8.86
CA VAL A 107 4.55 -5.61 -8.11
C VAL A 107 5.75 -5.83 -7.19
N LEU A 108 5.78 -6.93 -6.44
CA LEU A 108 6.85 -7.21 -5.48
C LEU A 108 8.16 -7.62 -6.17
N LYS A 109 8.12 -8.24 -7.36
CA LYS A 109 9.33 -8.63 -8.10
C LYS A 109 9.96 -7.48 -8.87
N GLY A 110 9.15 -6.61 -9.50
CA GLY A 110 9.64 -5.42 -10.21
C GLY A 110 10.34 -4.39 -9.31
N SER A 111 10.30 -4.64 -8.02
CA SER A 111 10.66 -3.75 -6.92
C SER A 111 11.95 -4.14 -6.19
N ARG A 112 12.53 -5.31 -6.49
CA ARG A 112 13.78 -5.77 -5.88
C ARG A 112 14.97 -5.14 -6.63
N PRO A 113 15.79 -4.27 -6.00
CA PRO A 113 17.09 -3.92 -6.57
C PRO A 113 17.98 -5.17 -6.53
N GLY A 114 18.21 -5.77 -7.70
CA GLY A 114 19.01 -6.99 -7.84
C GLY A 114 18.48 -8.05 -8.82
N ALA A 115 17.35 -7.82 -9.50
CA ALA A 115 16.86 -8.71 -10.55
C ALA A 115 17.20 -8.23 -11.98
N ALA A 116 18.35 -7.58 -12.16
CA ALA A 116 19.03 -7.51 -13.44
C ALA A 116 20.15 -8.57 -13.40
N LEU A 117 20.02 -9.58 -14.26
CA LEU A 117 21.12 -10.49 -14.60
C LEU A 117 22.20 -9.72 -15.37
#